data_AF-A0A957RVP8-F1
#
_entry.id   AF-A0A957RVP8-F1
#
_cell.length_a   1.000
_cell.length_b   1.000
_cell.length_c   1.000
_cell.angle_alpha   90.00
_cell.angle_beta   90.00
_cell.angle_gamma   90.00
#
_symmetry.space_group_name_H-M   'P 1'
#
loop_
_entity.id
_entity.type
_entity.pdbx_description
1 polymer ?
#
loop_
_entity_poly.entity_id
_entity_poly.type
_entity_poly.pdbx_seq_one_letter_code
_entity_poly.pdbx_strand_id
1 'polypeptide(L)'
;MKNSYKITVSEAGIQEVLFSAIGGVTDSNKLRLTHRGQDVAIQVLGDRLRFYAPEVGDRWNTTAVYWLVKDESGPRMATPGAAPSAAPGQAFERGTWRDNKVYDSMTPGHDGDRWFNAAMTVLPDAPASAQPAALATIATRLPVVAGQGIYTASVSVAGQIPTQYCQSGAQGYKLRFEALDGANAVLDSLTNAWSPATFDGTRCQLVEEWDIAWVTSAIPAKVRLTLLASGLAGYQTSIRLDSMHWQRPVSLTFASQGGDFWTQAGAGGYVLSALPQNPVLYDVTDKLAPSVVPIASGSFNQAAGSSERHYVVAGAANVAQPKVTARSAVTFGNVKAANAIYIGPTQFRSGVQPLLTLRTSQGYTPLFVDVQSIYDVYGDGYISAPAIRDFLRAETDWQNANRTISVVLVGDGTYDPYNYEAKVVSGRIFAIPPYMADVDPYINETSCEQCFAQLNGDDPVTGDDPQAVDPKSNFFAADIWLGRFPVRTETELAAMVNKIVAYESSASVPEGWHAKHLFLADNFIKNISSTNEATIDPAGDFAAYSDELIASFGYGVYGQRVYY
;
A
#
# COMPACT_ATOMS: atom_id res chain seq x y z
N MET A 1 16.87 2.87 -29.40
CA MET A 1 16.44 1.78 -28.50
C MET A 1 14.93 1.83 -28.39
N LYS A 2 14.22 0.84 -28.96
CA LYS A 2 12.74 0.76 -29.05
C LYS A 2 12.17 -0.63 -28.72
N ASN A 3 12.93 -1.52 -28.07
CA ASN A 3 12.53 -2.92 -27.87
C ASN A 3 12.19 -3.28 -26.41
N SER A 4 11.62 -2.32 -25.66
CA SER A 4 11.08 -2.54 -24.32
C SER A 4 9.62 -2.10 -24.24
N TYR A 5 8.81 -2.82 -23.46
CA TYR A 5 7.38 -2.60 -23.31
C TYR A 5 7.00 -2.65 -21.83
N LYS A 6 6.13 -1.71 -21.42
CA LYS A 6 5.42 -1.73 -20.13
C LYS A 6 4.16 -2.57 -20.30
N ILE A 7 3.99 -3.57 -19.45
CA ILE A 7 2.80 -4.42 -19.38
C ILE A 7 2.10 -4.11 -18.06
N THR A 8 0.86 -3.63 -18.14
CA THR A 8 0.04 -3.27 -16.98
C THR A 8 -1.07 -4.30 -16.80
N VAL A 9 -1.03 -5.00 -15.67
CA VAL A 9 -1.92 -6.11 -15.30
C VAL A 9 -2.93 -5.61 -14.27
N SER A 10 -4.23 -5.76 -14.57
CA SER A 10 -5.33 -5.32 -13.70
C SER A 10 -6.00 -6.45 -12.91
N GLU A 11 -5.72 -7.70 -13.26
CA GLU A 11 -6.29 -8.88 -12.61
C GLU A 11 -5.21 -9.95 -12.43
N ALA A 12 -5.19 -10.64 -11.29
CA ALA A 12 -4.28 -11.75 -11.04
C ALA A 12 -4.63 -12.98 -11.90
N GLY A 13 -3.67 -13.89 -12.04
CA GLY A 13 -3.79 -15.12 -12.83
C GLY A 13 -2.87 -15.15 -14.05
N ILE A 14 -3.11 -16.10 -14.95
CA ILE A 14 -2.35 -16.22 -16.20
C ILE A 14 -2.70 -15.06 -17.13
N GLN A 15 -1.66 -14.39 -17.60
CA GLN A 15 -1.72 -13.29 -18.54
C GLN A 15 -1.20 -13.74 -19.90
N GLU A 16 -1.70 -13.15 -20.97
CA GLU A 16 -1.25 -13.44 -22.33
C GLU A 16 -0.96 -12.14 -23.09
N VAL A 17 0.17 -12.12 -23.80
CA VAL A 17 0.56 -11.00 -24.67
C VAL A 17 0.81 -11.53 -26.07
N LEU A 18 0.01 -11.07 -27.03
CA LEU A 18 0.22 -11.35 -28.44
C LEU A 18 1.48 -10.64 -28.96
N PHE A 19 2.26 -11.31 -29.81
CA PHE A 19 3.45 -10.72 -30.42
C PHE A 19 3.12 -9.50 -31.29
N SER A 20 1.92 -9.45 -31.88
CA SER A 20 1.43 -8.27 -32.60
C SER A 20 1.30 -7.03 -31.70
N ALA A 21 0.94 -7.19 -30.43
CA ALA A 21 0.81 -6.09 -29.47
C ALA A 21 2.16 -5.47 -29.07
N ILE A 22 3.25 -6.23 -29.25
CA ILE A 22 4.63 -5.79 -29.00
C ILE A 22 5.39 -5.57 -30.31
N GLY A 23 4.69 -5.24 -31.40
CA GLY A 23 5.32 -4.91 -32.69
C GLY A 23 6.06 -6.05 -33.37
N GLY A 24 5.67 -7.30 -33.09
CA GLY A 24 6.28 -8.52 -33.61
C GLY A 24 7.50 -9.00 -32.82
N VAL A 25 7.82 -10.29 -32.96
CA VAL A 25 8.98 -10.95 -32.35
C VAL A 25 9.73 -11.70 -33.45
N THR A 26 11.01 -11.37 -33.64
CA THR A 26 11.90 -12.02 -34.62
C THR A 26 12.60 -13.24 -34.05
N ASP A 27 12.93 -13.21 -32.75
CA ASP A 27 13.54 -14.32 -32.02
C ASP A 27 12.83 -14.49 -30.67
N SER A 28 12.00 -15.53 -30.55
CA SER A 28 11.25 -15.84 -29.34
C SER A 28 12.11 -16.30 -28.16
N ASN A 29 13.38 -16.64 -28.40
CA ASN A 29 14.34 -16.97 -27.34
C ASN A 29 14.95 -15.71 -26.70
N LYS A 30 14.72 -14.53 -27.28
CA LYS A 30 15.16 -13.22 -26.78
C LYS A 30 14.04 -12.42 -26.15
N LEU A 31 13.18 -13.08 -25.39
CA LEU A 31 12.17 -12.42 -24.58
C LEU A 31 12.55 -12.54 -23.11
N ARG A 32 12.67 -11.40 -22.42
CA ARG A 32 12.90 -11.32 -20.98
C ARG A 32 11.80 -10.46 -20.35
N LEU A 33 11.09 -11.05 -19.40
CA LEU A 33 10.04 -10.38 -18.63
C LEU A 33 10.56 -10.18 -17.21
N THR A 34 10.42 -8.98 -16.66
CA THR A 34 10.77 -8.69 -15.28
C THR A 34 9.60 -8.08 -14.52
N HIS A 35 9.57 -8.33 -13.21
CA HIS A 35 8.65 -7.74 -12.25
C HIS A 35 9.43 -7.36 -11.00
N ARG A 36 9.39 -6.07 -10.61
CA ARG A 36 10.18 -5.51 -9.50
C ARG A 36 11.67 -5.87 -9.61
N GLY A 37 12.20 -5.80 -10.83
CA GLY A 37 13.58 -6.14 -11.17
C GLY A 37 13.92 -7.64 -11.18
N GLN A 38 12.99 -8.53 -10.83
CA GLN A 38 13.20 -9.98 -10.82
C GLN A 38 12.68 -10.60 -12.12
N ASP A 39 13.41 -11.60 -12.63
CA ASP A 39 13.00 -12.30 -13.85
C ASP A 39 11.75 -13.16 -13.62
N VAL A 40 10.81 -13.11 -14.57
CA VAL A 40 9.58 -13.91 -14.58
C VAL A 40 9.64 -14.89 -15.74
N ALA A 41 9.44 -16.17 -15.45
CA ALA A 41 9.41 -17.21 -16.45
C ALA A 41 8.19 -17.08 -17.35
N ILE A 42 8.40 -17.11 -18.66
CA ILE A 42 7.34 -17.03 -19.65
C ILE A 42 7.17 -18.35 -20.40
N GLN A 43 5.93 -18.66 -20.77
CA GLN A 43 5.63 -19.67 -21.77
C GLN A 43 5.57 -18.98 -23.12
N VAL A 44 6.40 -19.41 -24.07
CA VAL A 44 6.35 -18.89 -25.45
C VAL A 44 5.57 -19.87 -26.30
N LEU A 45 4.58 -19.36 -27.01
CA LEU A 45 3.73 -20.05 -27.97
C LEU A 45 3.92 -19.39 -29.35
N GLY A 46 3.42 -20.02 -30.41
CA GLY A 46 3.72 -19.62 -31.80
C GLY A 46 3.68 -18.11 -32.09
N ASP A 47 2.64 -17.41 -31.64
CA ASP A 47 2.41 -15.98 -31.88
C ASP A 47 2.25 -15.13 -30.60
N ARG A 48 2.56 -15.69 -29.44
CA ARG A 48 2.26 -15.07 -28.13
C ARG A 48 3.15 -15.58 -27.02
N LEU A 49 3.15 -14.87 -25.90
CA LEU A 49 3.70 -15.33 -24.64
C LEU A 49 2.63 -15.35 -23.55
N ARG A 50 2.83 -16.18 -22.52
CA ARG A 50 2.06 -16.19 -21.29
C ARG A 50 2.97 -16.09 -20.08
N PHE A 51 2.47 -15.50 -19.01
CA PHE A 51 3.14 -15.43 -17.71
C PHE A 51 2.10 -15.46 -16.59
N TYR A 52 2.55 -15.74 -15.37
CA TYR A 52 1.69 -15.73 -14.19
C TYR A 52 1.85 -14.40 -13.44
N ALA A 53 0.73 -13.77 -13.11
CA ALA A 53 0.68 -12.62 -12.22
C ALA A 53 0.00 -13.05 -10.90
N PRO A 54 0.74 -13.20 -9.78
CA PRO A 54 0.18 -13.76 -8.55
C PRO A 54 -0.84 -12.83 -7.87
N GLU A 55 -0.59 -11.53 -7.93
CA GLU A 55 -1.37 -10.49 -7.28
C GLU A 55 -1.31 -9.22 -8.12
N VAL A 56 -2.25 -8.31 -7.86
CA VAL A 56 -2.29 -6.99 -8.48
C VAL A 56 -2.44 -5.92 -7.43
N GLY A 57 -1.63 -4.88 -7.61
CA GLY A 57 -1.67 -3.68 -6.81
C GLY A 57 -0.92 -3.73 -5.48
N ASP A 58 -0.90 -2.57 -4.81
CA ASP A 58 -0.30 -2.32 -3.50
C ASP A 58 -1.01 -1.13 -2.83
N ARG A 59 -0.43 -0.50 -1.80
CA ARG A 59 -1.02 0.66 -1.13
C ARG A 59 -1.36 1.83 -2.08
N TRP A 60 -0.63 2.00 -3.18
CA TRP A 60 -0.73 3.17 -4.07
C TRP A 60 -1.23 2.82 -5.48
N ASN A 61 -1.17 1.56 -5.87
CA ASN A 61 -1.33 1.13 -7.26
C ASN A 61 -2.43 0.09 -7.40
N THR A 62 -3.44 0.32 -8.24
CA THR A 62 -4.52 -0.66 -8.52
C THR A 62 -4.10 -1.77 -9.49
N THR A 63 -2.88 -1.72 -10.02
CA THR A 63 -2.39 -2.62 -11.07
C THR A 63 -0.98 -3.08 -10.75
N ALA A 64 -0.57 -4.19 -11.35
CA ALA A 64 0.82 -4.61 -11.37
C ALA A 64 1.52 -4.22 -12.67
N VAL A 65 2.81 -3.91 -12.59
CA VAL A 65 3.65 -3.55 -13.74
C VAL A 65 4.69 -4.64 -13.98
N TYR A 66 4.86 -4.99 -15.25
CA TYR A 66 5.90 -5.86 -15.75
C TYR A 66 6.61 -5.18 -16.92
N TRP A 67 7.90 -5.46 -17.08
CA TRP A 67 8.71 -4.94 -18.18
C TRP A 67 9.16 -6.07 -19.09
N LEU A 68 8.81 -5.98 -20.37
CA LEU A 68 9.24 -6.93 -21.38
C LEU A 68 10.33 -6.30 -22.26
N VAL A 69 11.42 -7.04 -22.47
CA VAL A 69 12.50 -6.70 -23.40
C VAL A 69 12.61 -7.79 -24.47
N LYS A 70 12.69 -7.39 -25.75
CA LYS A 70 12.67 -8.31 -26.92
C LYS A 70 14.03 -8.71 -27.49
N ASP A 71 15.12 -8.22 -26.91
CA ASP A 71 16.48 -8.55 -27.36
C ASP A 71 17.33 -9.20 -26.26
N GLU A 72 16.69 -9.63 -25.17
CA GLU A 72 17.32 -10.23 -24.00
C GLU A 72 16.70 -11.60 -23.71
N SER A 73 17.51 -12.61 -23.42
CA SER A 73 17.01 -13.90 -22.97
C SER A 73 16.59 -13.84 -21.50
N GLY A 74 15.51 -14.53 -21.17
CA GLY A 74 15.01 -14.69 -19.81
C GLY A 74 14.52 -16.11 -19.55
N PRO A 75 14.09 -16.42 -18.32
CA PRO A 75 13.62 -17.76 -17.97
C PRO A 75 12.38 -18.17 -18.78
N ARG A 76 12.22 -19.49 -18.92
CA ARG A 76 11.09 -20.12 -19.59
C ARG A 76 10.37 -21.02 -18.61
N MET A 77 9.04 -21.08 -18.71
CA MET A 77 8.28 -22.03 -17.90
C MET A 77 8.75 -23.45 -18.22
N ALA A 78 9.09 -24.21 -17.19
CA ALA A 78 9.46 -25.61 -17.35
C ALA A 78 8.26 -26.44 -17.80
N THR A 79 8.51 -27.60 -18.41
CA THR A 79 7.46 -28.60 -18.69
C THR A 79 7.90 -29.94 -18.08
N PRO A 80 7.67 -30.15 -16.78
CA PRO A 80 8.06 -31.38 -16.11
C PRO A 80 7.37 -32.59 -16.75
N GLY A 81 8.06 -33.74 -16.73
CA GLY A 81 7.45 -35.01 -17.13
C GLY A 81 6.30 -35.42 -16.21
N ALA A 82 5.42 -36.30 -16.68
CA ALA A 82 4.33 -36.82 -15.87
C ALA A 82 4.86 -37.58 -14.64
N ALA A 83 4.34 -37.26 -13.45
CA ALA A 83 4.68 -38.03 -12.25
C ALA A 83 4.01 -39.42 -12.27
N PRO A 84 4.57 -40.41 -11.55
CA PRO A 84 3.97 -41.73 -11.40
C PRO A 84 2.54 -41.67 -10.87
N SER A 85 1.74 -42.69 -11.19
CA SER A 85 0.39 -42.82 -10.63
C SER A 85 0.44 -42.88 -9.10
N ALA A 86 -0.52 -42.20 -8.47
CA ALA A 86 -0.67 -42.13 -7.02
C ALA A 86 -2.15 -42.33 -6.63
N ALA A 87 -2.39 -42.61 -5.36
CA ALA A 87 -3.75 -42.63 -4.81
C ALA A 87 -4.42 -41.24 -4.94
N PRO A 88 -5.77 -41.17 -4.98
CA PRO A 88 -6.47 -39.88 -5.05
C PRO A 88 -6.01 -38.91 -3.95
N GLY A 89 -5.59 -37.71 -4.35
CA GLY A 89 -5.20 -36.64 -3.43
C GLY A 89 -6.38 -35.75 -3.07
N GLN A 90 -6.31 -35.09 -1.91
CA GLN A 90 -7.26 -34.05 -1.53
C GLN A 90 -6.78 -32.69 -2.07
N ALA A 91 -7.67 -31.97 -2.75
CA ALA A 91 -7.44 -30.60 -3.18
C ALA A 91 -8.19 -29.60 -2.29
N PHE A 92 -7.66 -28.39 -2.23
CA PHE A 92 -8.18 -27.30 -1.41
C PHE A 92 -8.37 -26.06 -2.25
N GLU A 93 -9.40 -25.28 -1.92
CA GLU A 93 -9.55 -23.91 -2.37
C GLU A 93 -9.17 -23.00 -1.21
N ARG A 94 -8.45 -21.92 -1.49
CA ARG A 94 -8.13 -20.87 -0.54
C ARG A 94 -8.68 -19.54 -1.03
N GLY A 95 -8.93 -18.65 -0.08
CA GLY A 95 -9.24 -17.27 -0.40
C GLY A 95 -8.99 -16.35 0.78
N THR A 96 -9.05 -15.06 0.49
CA THR A 96 -8.91 -13.99 1.47
C THR A 96 -10.13 -13.09 1.35
N TRP A 97 -10.78 -12.82 2.47
CA TRP A 97 -11.71 -11.71 2.59
C TRP A 97 -10.95 -10.52 3.18
N ARG A 98 -10.90 -9.42 2.42
CA ARG A 98 -10.36 -8.13 2.81
C ARG A 98 -11.27 -7.04 2.23
N ASP A 99 -11.73 -6.14 3.08
CA ASP A 99 -12.71 -5.12 2.74
C ASP A 99 -12.38 -3.88 3.59
N ASN A 100 -11.31 -3.20 3.21
CA ASN A 100 -10.69 -2.10 3.95
C ASN A 100 -11.64 -0.90 4.04
N LYS A 101 -11.79 -0.37 5.26
CA LYS A 101 -12.76 0.70 5.60
C LYS A 101 -12.24 1.70 6.62
N VAL A 102 -11.35 1.26 7.50
CA VAL A 102 -10.88 2.04 8.64
C VAL A 102 -9.37 2.20 8.52
N TYR A 103 -8.90 3.43 8.55
CA TYR A 103 -7.48 3.75 8.65
C TYR A 103 -7.11 3.97 10.12
N ASP A 104 -6.02 3.36 10.59
CA ASP A 104 -5.46 3.59 11.93
C ASP A 104 -3.95 3.87 11.84
N SER A 105 -3.57 5.14 12.02
CA SER A 105 -2.18 5.57 11.90
C SER A 105 -1.26 5.01 12.99
N MET A 106 -1.81 4.56 14.12
CA MET A 106 -1.03 4.09 15.28
C MET A 106 -0.74 2.60 15.20
N THR A 107 -1.61 1.80 14.57
CA THR A 107 -1.51 0.34 14.60
C THR A 107 -1.25 -0.22 13.21
N PRO A 108 -0.11 -0.87 12.94
CA PRO A 108 0.11 -1.55 11.66
C PRO A 108 -0.72 -2.84 11.58
N GLY A 109 -1.18 -3.15 10.37
CA GLY A 109 -1.81 -4.43 10.00
C GLY A 109 -0.76 -5.49 9.71
N HIS A 110 -1.20 -6.73 9.54
CA HIS A 110 -0.31 -7.88 9.35
C HIS A 110 0.44 -7.82 8.00
N ASP A 111 -0.07 -7.05 7.03
CA ASP A 111 0.60 -6.78 5.77
C ASP A 111 1.46 -5.51 5.77
N GLY A 112 1.63 -4.89 6.94
CA GLY A 112 2.36 -3.65 7.14
C GLY A 112 1.62 -2.41 6.66
N ASP A 113 0.39 -2.55 6.14
CA ASP A 113 -0.47 -1.40 5.87
C ASP A 113 -1.17 -0.92 7.15
N ARG A 114 -2.05 0.08 7.02
CA ARG A 114 -2.80 0.66 8.15
C ARG A 114 -4.30 0.68 7.91
N TRP A 115 -4.76 -0.18 7.01
CA TRP A 115 -6.12 -0.28 6.58
C TRP A 115 -6.74 -1.57 7.10
N PHE A 116 -7.87 -1.41 7.77
CA PHE A 116 -8.57 -2.50 8.43
C PHE A 116 -10.00 -2.56 7.95
N ASN A 117 -10.62 -3.73 8.05
CA ASN A 117 -12.05 -3.86 7.85
C ASN A 117 -12.85 -3.16 8.96
N ALA A 118 -12.42 -3.34 10.21
CA ALA A 118 -13.14 -2.82 11.36
C ALA A 118 -12.23 -2.50 12.55
N ALA A 119 -12.48 -1.36 13.19
CA ALA A 119 -12.02 -1.10 14.55
C ALA A 119 -13.09 -1.59 15.54
N MET A 120 -12.74 -2.60 16.34
CA MET A 120 -13.66 -3.22 17.28
C MET A 120 -13.21 -2.92 18.70
N THR A 121 -14.08 -2.29 19.50
CA THR A 121 -13.83 -2.02 20.92
C THR A 121 -15.02 -2.47 21.72
N VAL A 122 -14.78 -3.15 22.84
CA VAL A 122 -15.85 -3.67 23.70
C VAL A 122 -15.53 -3.43 25.18
N LEU A 123 -16.54 -2.93 25.90
CA LEU A 123 -16.49 -2.76 27.35
C LEU A 123 -16.48 -4.13 28.06
N PRO A 124 -15.88 -4.23 29.26
CA PRO A 124 -15.67 -5.51 29.95
C PRO A 124 -16.95 -6.29 30.26
N ASP A 125 -18.08 -5.62 30.40
CA ASP A 125 -19.40 -6.16 30.73
C ASP A 125 -20.46 -5.86 29.65
N ALA A 126 -20.01 -5.52 28.43
CA ALA A 126 -20.91 -5.15 27.33
C ALA A 126 -21.92 -6.27 27.02
N PRO A 127 -23.24 -5.96 26.94
CA PRO A 127 -24.24 -6.92 26.52
C PRO A 127 -24.04 -7.33 25.06
N ALA A 128 -24.62 -8.45 24.64
CA ALA A 128 -24.46 -8.98 23.29
C ALA A 128 -24.84 -7.99 22.17
N SER A 129 -25.81 -7.09 22.41
CA SER A 129 -26.23 -6.04 21.46
C SER A 129 -25.20 -4.92 21.26
N ALA A 130 -24.22 -4.79 22.17
CA ALA A 130 -23.16 -3.79 22.14
C ALA A 130 -21.81 -4.37 21.70
N GLN A 131 -21.75 -5.67 21.35
CA GLN A 131 -20.53 -6.34 20.91
C GLN A 131 -20.35 -6.13 19.40
N PRO A 132 -19.22 -5.53 18.96
CA PRO A 132 -18.98 -5.27 17.54
C PRO A 132 -18.74 -6.57 16.79
N ALA A 133 -19.22 -6.63 15.55
CA ALA A 133 -19.04 -7.78 14.68
C ALA A 133 -18.78 -7.37 13.23
N ALA A 134 -18.01 -8.19 12.52
CA ALA A 134 -17.82 -8.13 11.09
C ALA A 134 -18.34 -9.40 10.41
N LEU A 135 -18.69 -9.30 9.13
CA LEU A 135 -19.25 -10.39 8.36
C LEU A 135 -18.41 -10.62 7.11
N ALA A 136 -17.61 -11.68 7.12
CA ALA A 136 -16.80 -12.11 6.00
C ALA A 136 -17.64 -12.98 5.05
N THR A 137 -17.62 -12.67 3.75
CA THR A 137 -18.28 -13.50 2.73
C THR A 137 -17.27 -14.45 2.11
N ILE A 138 -17.62 -15.73 1.97
CA ILE A 138 -16.77 -16.74 1.34
C ILE A 138 -17.07 -16.78 -0.15
N ALA A 139 -16.18 -16.22 -0.96
CA ALA A 139 -16.28 -16.25 -2.42
C ALA A 139 -15.66 -17.54 -2.98
N THR A 140 -16.39 -18.28 -3.82
CA THR A 140 -16.00 -19.64 -4.18
C THR A 140 -16.08 -19.87 -5.68
N ARG A 141 -15.10 -20.55 -6.26
CA ARG A 141 -15.02 -20.96 -7.66
C ARG A 141 -15.16 -22.47 -7.84
N LEU A 142 -14.74 -23.26 -6.86
CA LEU A 142 -14.77 -24.72 -6.92
C LEU A 142 -15.85 -25.31 -6.00
N PRO A 143 -16.51 -26.43 -6.37
CA PRO A 143 -17.48 -27.08 -5.50
C PRO A 143 -16.80 -27.68 -4.28
N VAL A 144 -17.24 -27.23 -3.11
CA VAL A 144 -16.81 -27.74 -1.80
C VAL A 144 -17.20 -29.21 -1.61
N VAL A 145 -16.33 -29.98 -0.95
CA VAL A 145 -16.61 -31.37 -0.54
C VAL A 145 -16.52 -31.49 0.97
N ALA A 146 -17.04 -32.60 1.51
CA ALA A 146 -17.00 -32.85 2.94
C ALA A 146 -15.55 -32.92 3.46
N GLY A 147 -15.30 -32.26 4.58
CA GLY A 147 -14.00 -32.25 5.26
C GLY A 147 -13.86 -30.99 6.11
N GLN A 148 -12.70 -30.84 6.77
CA GLN A 148 -12.44 -29.69 7.62
C GLN A 148 -11.94 -28.50 6.81
N GLY A 149 -12.64 -27.37 6.93
CA GLY A 149 -12.14 -26.06 6.52
C GLY A 149 -11.42 -25.36 7.68
N ILE A 150 -10.51 -24.45 7.35
CA ILE A 150 -9.78 -23.59 8.29
C ILE A 150 -10.09 -22.14 7.92
N TYR A 151 -10.44 -21.33 8.93
CA TYR A 151 -10.75 -19.91 8.81
C TYR A 151 -9.89 -19.17 9.82
N THR A 152 -9.00 -18.31 9.34
CA THR A 152 -8.04 -17.56 10.16
C THR A 152 -8.34 -16.08 10.05
N ALA A 153 -8.67 -15.44 11.17
CA ALA A 153 -8.79 -13.99 11.24
C ALA A 153 -7.44 -13.39 11.64
N SER A 154 -6.98 -12.40 10.87
CA SER A 154 -5.77 -11.63 11.18
C SER A 154 -6.19 -10.33 11.87
N VAL A 155 -5.67 -10.11 13.08
CA VAL A 155 -6.05 -8.98 13.93
C VAL A 155 -4.82 -8.30 14.53
N SER A 156 -4.88 -6.98 14.63
CA SER A 156 -3.93 -6.20 15.43
C SER A 156 -4.57 -5.76 16.73
N VAL A 157 -3.92 -5.98 17.86
CA VAL A 157 -4.40 -5.57 19.18
C VAL A 157 -4.16 -4.08 19.35
N ALA A 158 -5.22 -3.36 19.72
CA ALA A 158 -5.16 -1.93 19.98
C ALA A 158 -5.45 -1.63 21.46
N GLY A 159 -4.75 -0.66 22.02
CA GLY A 159 -4.98 -0.18 23.40
C GLY A 159 -4.09 -0.83 24.45
N GLN A 160 -4.32 -0.44 25.70
CA GLN A 160 -3.47 -0.79 26.84
C GLN A 160 -4.00 -2.01 27.58
N ILE A 161 -3.10 -2.89 28.01
CA ILE A 161 -3.42 -4.06 28.81
C ILE A 161 -3.12 -3.75 30.27
N PRO A 162 -4.11 -3.78 31.20
CA PRO A 162 -3.84 -3.53 32.60
C PRO A 162 -2.85 -4.56 33.17
N THR A 163 -1.82 -4.06 33.87
CA THR A 163 -0.69 -4.88 34.36
C THR A 163 -1.14 -6.13 35.12
N GLN A 164 -2.16 -6.01 35.97
CA GLN A 164 -2.70 -7.14 36.75
C GLN A 164 -3.20 -8.31 35.89
N TYR A 165 -3.77 -8.02 34.71
CA TYR A 165 -4.34 -9.03 33.82
C TYR A 165 -3.26 -9.67 32.95
N CYS A 166 -2.24 -8.91 32.56
CA CYS A 166 -1.08 -9.46 31.88
C CYS A 166 -0.22 -10.32 32.84
N GLN A 167 -0.04 -9.90 34.10
CA GLN A 167 0.66 -10.68 35.13
C GLN A 167 -0.02 -12.03 35.44
N SER A 168 -1.35 -12.06 35.42
CA SER A 168 -2.12 -13.29 35.65
C SER A 168 -2.31 -14.14 34.39
N GLY A 169 -1.85 -13.67 33.22
CA GLY A 169 -2.09 -14.33 31.94
C GLY A 169 -3.57 -14.40 31.57
N ALA A 170 -4.38 -13.45 32.03
CA ALA A 170 -5.83 -13.47 31.83
C ALA A 170 -6.17 -13.36 30.33
N GLN A 171 -7.02 -14.28 29.86
CA GLN A 171 -7.51 -14.31 28.49
C GLN A 171 -8.67 -13.33 28.29
N GLY A 172 -8.36 -12.03 28.35
CA GLY A 172 -9.34 -10.96 28.23
C GLY A 172 -9.87 -10.75 26.82
N TYR A 173 -9.07 -11.08 25.80
CA TYR A 173 -9.48 -10.95 24.40
C TYR A 173 -10.22 -12.22 23.97
N LYS A 174 -11.42 -12.04 23.40
CA LYS A 174 -12.30 -13.14 23.02
C LYS A 174 -12.93 -12.86 21.66
N LEU A 175 -12.60 -13.66 20.66
CA LEU A 175 -13.15 -13.56 19.31
C LEU A 175 -14.02 -14.79 19.02
N ARG A 176 -15.32 -14.55 18.78
CA ARG A 176 -16.24 -15.61 18.36
C ARG A 176 -16.34 -15.66 16.84
N PHE A 177 -16.16 -16.85 16.31
CA PHE A 177 -16.45 -17.21 14.93
C PHE A 177 -17.83 -17.88 14.90
N GLU A 178 -18.65 -17.52 13.92
CA GLU A 178 -19.90 -18.20 13.60
C GLU A 178 -19.93 -18.51 12.11
N ALA A 179 -20.07 -19.80 11.76
CA ALA A 179 -20.29 -20.25 10.39
C ALA A 179 -21.77 -20.03 10.08
N LEU A 180 -22.04 -19.30 9.01
CA LEU A 180 -23.40 -18.96 8.60
C LEU A 180 -23.71 -19.52 7.21
N ASP A 181 -24.94 -19.99 7.03
CA ASP A 181 -25.46 -20.30 5.69
C ASP A 181 -25.86 -19.03 4.91
N GLY A 182 -26.41 -19.21 3.71
CA GLY A 182 -26.89 -18.10 2.87
C GLY A 182 -28.02 -17.27 3.49
N ALA A 183 -28.81 -17.87 4.40
CA ALA A 183 -29.91 -17.23 5.13
C ALA A 183 -29.47 -16.62 6.47
N ASN A 184 -28.17 -16.66 6.79
CA ASN A 184 -27.55 -16.24 8.05
C ASN A 184 -27.92 -17.11 9.27
N ALA A 185 -28.34 -18.35 9.09
CA ALA A 185 -28.48 -19.31 10.18
C ALA A 185 -27.11 -19.80 10.64
N VAL A 186 -26.90 -19.91 11.96
CA VAL A 186 -25.65 -20.40 12.54
C VAL A 186 -25.56 -21.91 12.38
N LEU A 187 -24.53 -22.37 11.68
CA LEU A 187 -24.22 -23.77 11.43
C LEU A 187 -23.29 -24.35 12.49
N ASP A 188 -22.33 -23.53 12.93
CA ASP A 188 -21.33 -23.89 13.94
C ASP A 188 -20.73 -22.60 14.53
N SER A 189 -20.14 -22.68 15.72
CA SER A 189 -19.48 -21.54 16.36
C SER A 189 -18.35 -21.97 17.29
N LEU A 190 -17.29 -21.17 17.33
CA LEU A 190 -16.19 -21.30 18.28
C LEU A 190 -15.81 -19.94 18.84
N THR A 191 -15.57 -19.87 20.15
CA THR A 191 -14.95 -18.70 20.79
C THR A 191 -13.50 -19.01 21.10
N ASN A 192 -12.59 -18.23 20.54
CA ASN A 192 -11.17 -18.24 20.89
C ASN A 192 -10.89 -17.14 21.90
N ALA A 193 -10.24 -17.49 23.01
CA ALA A 193 -9.81 -16.54 24.04
C ALA A 193 -8.29 -16.55 24.14
N TRP A 194 -7.67 -15.37 24.18
CA TRP A 194 -6.21 -15.25 24.29
C TRP A 194 -5.79 -14.07 25.17
N SER A 195 -4.53 -14.08 25.57
CA SER A 195 -3.86 -12.96 26.23
C SER A 195 -2.78 -12.43 25.30
N PRO A 196 -2.90 -11.20 24.78
CA PRO A 196 -1.94 -10.68 23.82
C PRO A 196 -0.66 -10.12 24.43
N ALA A 197 -0.49 -10.20 25.76
CA ALA A 197 0.74 -9.76 26.39
C ALA A 197 1.30 -10.78 27.36
N THR A 198 2.63 -10.79 27.46
CA THR A 198 3.38 -11.56 28.45
C THR A 198 4.05 -10.60 29.44
N PHE A 199 4.07 -10.97 30.72
CA PHE A 199 4.78 -10.20 31.74
C PHE A 199 6.22 -10.69 31.85
N ASP A 200 7.19 -9.80 31.61
CA ASP A 200 8.62 -10.15 31.64
C ASP A 200 9.26 -10.04 33.05
N GLY A 201 8.44 -9.73 34.07
CA GLY A 201 8.90 -9.43 35.43
C GLY A 201 8.90 -7.92 35.75
N THR A 202 8.90 -7.06 34.73
CA THR A 202 8.92 -5.60 34.88
C THR A 202 7.76 -4.90 34.18
N ARG A 203 7.40 -5.33 32.97
CA ARG A 203 6.35 -4.73 32.15
C ARG A 203 5.62 -5.77 31.31
N CYS A 204 4.47 -5.36 30.78
CA CYS A 204 3.73 -6.15 29.80
C CYS A 204 4.33 -5.95 28.41
N GLN A 205 4.73 -7.05 27.78
CA GLN A 205 5.18 -7.10 26.40
C GLN A 205 3.99 -7.48 25.52
N LEU A 206 3.47 -6.49 24.79
CA LEU A 206 2.37 -6.69 23.85
C LEU A 206 2.90 -7.39 22.58
N VAL A 207 2.20 -8.44 22.17
CA VAL A 207 2.24 -8.97 20.81
C VAL A 207 1.04 -8.36 20.10
N GLU A 208 1.29 -7.49 19.13
CA GLU A 208 0.24 -6.72 18.46
C GLU A 208 -0.52 -7.60 17.46
N GLU A 209 0.18 -8.35 16.63
CA GLU A 209 -0.41 -9.13 15.53
C GLU A 209 -0.76 -10.56 15.94
N TRP A 210 -1.97 -10.99 15.60
CA TRP A 210 -2.47 -12.32 15.92
C TRP A 210 -3.23 -12.93 14.74
N ASP A 211 -2.91 -14.19 14.45
CA ASP A 211 -3.71 -15.06 13.59
C ASP A 211 -4.53 -16.02 14.45
N ILE A 212 -5.85 -15.88 14.39
CA ILE A 212 -6.79 -16.67 15.18
C ILE A 212 -7.50 -17.64 14.25
N ALA A 213 -7.08 -18.91 14.31
CA ALA A 213 -7.62 -19.96 13.47
C ALA A 213 -8.84 -20.65 14.09
N TRP A 214 -9.78 -21.03 13.23
CA TRP A 214 -10.91 -21.89 13.54
C TRP A 214 -11.01 -23.01 12.50
N VAL A 215 -11.10 -24.25 12.98
CA VAL A 215 -11.33 -25.43 12.15
C VAL A 215 -12.76 -25.92 12.34
N THR A 216 -13.50 -26.12 11.25
CA THR A 216 -14.88 -26.63 11.29
C THR A 216 -15.18 -27.53 10.10
N SER A 217 -16.09 -28.49 10.28
CA SER A 217 -16.69 -29.27 9.19
C SER A 217 -17.94 -28.61 8.60
N ALA A 218 -18.44 -27.52 9.21
CA ALA A 218 -19.51 -26.72 8.63
C ALA A 218 -19.04 -26.07 7.33
N ILE A 219 -19.97 -25.85 6.40
CA ILE A 219 -19.71 -25.23 5.11
C ILE A 219 -20.36 -23.83 5.11
N PRO A 220 -19.69 -22.81 5.65
CA PRO A 220 -20.22 -21.45 5.68
C PRO A 220 -20.28 -20.83 4.28
N ALA A 221 -21.37 -20.12 4.01
CA ALA A 221 -21.41 -19.08 2.99
C ALA A 221 -20.80 -17.76 3.51
N LYS A 222 -20.88 -17.54 4.83
CA LYS A 222 -20.32 -16.36 5.52
C LYS A 222 -19.76 -16.77 6.88
N VAL A 223 -18.79 -16.00 7.37
CA VAL A 223 -18.26 -16.14 8.73
C VAL A 223 -18.50 -14.81 9.46
N ARG A 224 -19.20 -14.86 10.60
CA ARG A 224 -19.30 -13.70 11.50
C ARG A 224 -18.19 -13.76 12.53
N LEU A 225 -17.48 -12.65 12.68
CA LEU A 225 -16.43 -12.44 13.68
C LEU A 225 -16.95 -11.43 14.69
N THR A 226 -17.07 -11.80 15.96
CA THR A 226 -17.57 -10.93 17.04
C THR A 226 -16.57 -10.81 18.17
N LEU A 227 -16.13 -9.59 18.49
CA LEU A 227 -15.33 -9.32 19.67
C LEU A 227 -16.23 -9.32 20.90
N LEU A 228 -16.03 -10.27 21.81
CA LEU A 228 -16.83 -10.43 23.01
C LEU A 228 -16.26 -9.65 24.20
N ALA A 229 -17.12 -9.28 25.13
CA ALA A 229 -16.73 -8.65 26.38
C ALA A 229 -15.72 -9.52 27.17
N SER A 230 -14.70 -8.88 27.75
CA SER A 230 -13.63 -9.59 28.47
C SER A 230 -14.16 -10.31 29.71
N GLY A 231 -15.19 -9.76 30.38
CA GLY A 231 -15.67 -10.20 31.68
C GLY A 231 -14.75 -9.79 32.83
N LEU A 232 -13.73 -8.97 32.58
CA LEU A 232 -12.71 -8.57 33.54
C LEU A 232 -12.88 -7.11 33.92
N ALA A 233 -13.06 -6.81 35.20
CA ALA A 233 -13.39 -5.47 35.69
C ALA A 233 -12.41 -4.39 35.17
N GLY A 234 -12.96 -3.34 34.55
CA GLY A 234 -12.18 -2.22 34.00
C GLY A 234 -11.33 -2.55 32.77
N TYR A 235 -11.43 -3.76 32.21
CA TYR A 235 -10.61 -4.19 31.08
C TYR A 235 -11.38 -4.13 29.76
N GLN A 236 -11.41 -2.93 29.16
CA GLN A 236 -11.84 -2.74 27.78
C GLN A 236 -10.83 -3.41 26.84
N THR A 237 -11.31 -4.14 25.83
CA THR A 237 -10.46 -4.72 24.78
C THR A 237 -10.74 -4.06 23.45
N SER A 238 -9.69 -3.86 22.65
CA SER A 238 -9.81 -3.29 21.31
C SER A 238 -8.92 -4.04 20.32
N ILE A 239 -9.45 -4.34 19.15
CA ILE A 239 -8.71 -4.91 18.03
C ILE A 239 -8.97 -4.11 16.76
N ARG A 240 -8.07 -4.25 15.80
CA ARG A 240 -8.28 -3.93 14.41
C ARG A 240 -8.35 -5.23 13.64
N LEU A 241 -9.50 -5.50 13.03
CA LEU A 241 -9.69 -6.67 12.18
C LEU A 241 -9.25 -6.30 10.77
N ASP A 242 -8.16 -6.92 10.31
CA ASP A 242 -7.59 -6.70 8.97
C ASP A 242 -8.37 -7.53 7.95
N SER A 243 -8.17 -8.85 8.00
CA SER A 243 -8.66 -9.77 6.98
C SER A 243 -8.97 -11.14 7.56
N MET A 244 -9.58 -11.99 6.73
CA MET A 244 -9.79 -13.39 7.05
C MET A 244 -9.36 -14.27 5.88
N HIS A 245 -8.39 -15.13 6.13
CA HIS A 245 -7.96 -16.18 5.21
C HIS A 245 -8.75 -17.45 5.47
N TRP A 246 -9.05 -18.20 4.41
CA TRP A 246 -9.73 -19.48 4.55
C TRP A 246 -9.19 -20.52 3.58
N GLN A 247 -9.31 -21.77 3.99
CA GLN A 247 -8.99 -22.95 3.19
C GLN A 247 -10.08 -24.00 3.41
N ARG A 248 -10.53 -24.66 2.34
CA ARG A 248 -11.49 -25.77 2.47
C ARG A 248 -11.29 -26.84 1.39
N PRO A 249 -11.66 -28.10 1.66
CA PRO A 249 -11.55 -29.17 0.68
C PRO A 249 -12.56 -29.00 -0.45
N VAL A 250 -12.12 -29.22 -1.69
CA VAL A 250 -12.95 -29.05 -2.90
C VAL A 250 -12.78 -30.23 -3.86
N SER A 251 -13.75 -30.34 -4.77
CA SER A 251 -13.62 -31.14 -6.00
C SER A 251 -13.09 -30.25 -7.12
N LEU A 252 -12.24 -30.82 -7.99
CA LEU A 252 -11.66 -30.10 -9.13
C LEU A 252 -12.61 -30.12 -10.34
N THR A 253 -13.77 -29.49 -10.16
CA THR A 253 -14.81 -29.32 -11.18
C THR A 253 -14.90 -27.85 -11.56
N PHE A 254 -14.45 -27.47 -12.76
CA PHE A 254 -14.16 -26.07 -13.11
C PHE A 254 -15.29 -25.32 -13.84
N ALA A 255 -16.46 -25.95 -14.02
CA ALA A 255 -17.63 -25.36 -14.69
C ALA A 255 -17.33 -24.63 -16.01
N SER A 256 -16.35 -25.12 -16.78
CA SER A 256 -15.83 -24.54 -18.03
C SER A 256 -15.16 -23.16 -17.90
N GLN A 257 -14.78 -22.72 -16.70
CA GLN A 257 -14.17 -21.40 -16.43
C GLN A 257 -12.69 -21.46 -16.04
N GLY A 258 -12.20 -22.60 -15.54
CA GLY A 258 -10.88 -22.69 -14.92
C GLY A 258 -10.90 -22.22 -13.46
N GLY A 259 -9.74 -22.05 -12.86
CA GLY A 259 -9.59 -21.69 -11.45
C GLY A 259 -8.31 -22.25 -10.84
N ASP A 260 -8.03 -21.86 -9.62
CA ASP A 260 -6.85 -22.26 -8.88
C ASP A 260 -7.17 -23.13 -7.66
N PHE A 261 -6.22 -23.96 -7.26
CA PHE A 261 -6.37 -24.89 -6.16
C PHE A 261 -5.02 -25.25 -5.55
N TRP A 262 -5.06 -25.72 -4.31
CA TRP A 262 -3.91 -26.14 -3.53
C TRP A 262 -3.97 -27.63 -3.24
N THR A 263 -2.81 -28.23 -3.05
CA THR A 263 -2.66 -29.65 -2.76
C THR A 263 -1.65 -29.82 -1.64
N GLN A 264 -1.87 -30.80 -0.77
CA GLN A 264 -0.93 -31.09 0.31
C GLN A 264 0.40 -31.65 -0.22
N ALA A 265 1.43 -31.61 0.63
CA ALA A 265 2.69 -32.29 0.35
C ALA A 265 2.47 -33.81 0.18
N GLY A 266 3.31 -34.45 -0.64
CA GLY A 266 3.25 -35.89 -0.92
C GLY A 266 2.72 -36.25 -2.30
N ALA A 267 2.53 -37.56 -2.55
CA ALA A 267 2.02 -38.05 -3.82
C ALA A 267 0.49 -38.00 -3.86
N GLY A 268 -0.09 -37.61 -5.00
CA GLY A 268 -1.54 -37.54 -5.16
C GLY A 268 -1.98 -37.54 -6.62
N GLY A 269 -3.03 -38.30 -6.94
CA GLY A 269 -3.70 -38.27 -8.24
C GLY A 269 -4.90 -37.33 -8.20
N TYR A 270 -5.02 -36.46 -9.20
CA TYR A 270 -6.05 -35.41 -9.24
C TYR A 270 -6.82 -35.49 -10.56
N VAL A 271 -8.12 -35.75 -10.46
CA VAL A 271 -9.05 -35.78 -11.60
C VAL A 271 -9.62 -34.39 -11.81
N LEU A 272 -9.45 -33.86 -13.03
CA LEU A 272 -9.94 -32.55 -13.44
C LEU A 272 -11.18 -32.74 -14.32
N SER A 273 -12.29 -32.09 -13.97
CA SER A 273 -13.56 -32.23 -14.70
C SER A 273 -14.20 -30.89 -15.02
N ALA A 274 -15.11 -30.89 -16.00
CA ALA A 274 -15.73 -29.67 -16.54
C ALA A 274 -14.67 -28.59 -16.87
N LEU A 275 -13.58 -29.00 -17.52
CA LEU A 275 -12.47 -28.13 -17.87
C LEU A 275 -12.89 -27.05 -18.89
N PRO A 276 -12.27 -25.85 -18.85
CA PRO A 276 -12.46 -24.86 -19.90
C PRO A 276 -11.95 -25.35 -21.26
N GLN A 277 -12.28 -24.65 -22.34
CA GLN A 277 -11.74 -24.97 -23.68
C GLN A 277 -10.22 -24.82 -23.71
N ASN A 278 -9.54 -25.82 -24.30
CA ASN A 278 -8.09 -25.91 -24.39
C ASN A 278 -7.40 -25.67 -23.03
N PRO A 279 -7.64 -26.53 -22.03
CA PRO A 279 -7.17 -26.31 -20.67
C PRO A 279 -5.65 -26.45 -20.60
N VAL A 280 -5.01 -25.55 -19.85
CA VAL A 280 -3.59 -25.64 -19.48
C VAL A 280 -3.50 -25.58 -17.96
N LEU A 281 -2.78 -26.55 -17.39
CA LEU A 281 -2.49 -26.60 -15.97
C LEU A 281 -1.09 -26.02 -15.72
N TYR A 282 -1.01 -25.04 -14.83
CA TYR A 282 0.25 -24.45 -14.38
C TYR A 282 0.46 -24.81 -12.92
N ASP A 283 1.66 -25.27 -12.55
CA ASP A 283 2.17 -25.20 -11.18
C ASP A 283 2.73 -23.80 -10.98
N VAL A 284 2.11 -23.03 -10.08
CA VAL A 284 2.46 -21.64 -9.77
C VAL A 284 2.99 -21.50 -8.34
N THR A 285 3.44 -22.60 -7.72
CA THR A 285 4.03 -22.57 -6.38
C THR A 285 5.22 -21.62 -6.30
N ASP A 286 6.07 -21.63 -7.32
CA ASP A 286 7.02 -20.54 -7.54
C ASP A 286 6.36 -19.47 -8.41
N LYS A 287 6.03 -18.33 -7.81
CA LYS A 287 5.34 -17.21 -8.47
C LYS A 287 6.15 -16.63 -9.65
N LEU A 288 7.48 -16.71 -9.61
CA LEU A 288 8.37 -16.17 -10.64
C LEU A 288 8.80 -17.23 -11.65
N ALA A 289 8.78 -18.51 -11.27
CA ALA A 289 9.14 -19.63 -12.14
C ALA A 289 8.03 -20.70 -12.27
N PRO A 290 6.81 -20.35 -12.72
CA PRO A 290 5.75 -21.33 -12.93
C PRO A 290 6.14 -22.37 -13.98
N SER A 291 5.52 -23.54 -13.91
CA SER A 291 5.74 -24.64 -14.84
C SER A 291 4.44 -25.16 -15.44
N VAL A 292 4.50 -25.68 -16.67
CA VAL A 292 3.35 -26.23 -17.39
C VAL A 292 3.27 -27.73 -17.10
N VAL A 293 2.19 -28.15 -16.45
CA VAL A 293 1.97 -29.53 -16.05
C VAL A 293 1.09 -30.24 -17.08
N PRO A 294 1.51 -31.40 -17.62
CA PRO A 294 0.72 -32.12 -18.60
C PRO A 294 -0.56 -32.69 -17.98
N ILE A 295 -1.70 -32.47 -18.64
CA ILE A 295 -2.97 -33.11 -18.33
C ILE A 295 -3.07 -34.40 -19.18
N ALA A 296 -3.13 -35.56 -18.53
CA ALA A 296 -3.27 -36.86 -19.18
C ALA A 296 -4.66 -37.43 -18.88
N SER A 297 -5.47 -37.65 -19.92
CA SER A 297 -6.83 -38.22 -19.81
C SER A 297 -7.71 -37.50 -18.77
N GLY A 298 -7.62 -36.16 -18.70
CA GLY A 298 -8.37 -35.34 -17.74
C GLY A 298 -7.86 -35.43 -16.31
N SER A 299 -6.63 -35.86 -16.08
CA SER A 299 -6.02 -35.95 -14.75
C SER A 299 -4.54 -35.57 -14.78
N PHE A 300 -3.95 -35.35 -13.59
CA PHE A 300 -2.51 -35.28 -13.41
C PHE A 300 -2.10 -35.95 -12.08
N ASN A 301 -0.82 -36.29 -11.94
CA ASN A 301 -0.27 -36.83 -10.71
C ASN A 301 0.78 -35.89 -10.14
N GLN A 302 0.82 -35.80 -8.81
CA GLN A 302 1.86 -35.15 -8.03
C GLN A 302 2.85 -36.20 -7.48
N ALA A 303 4.14 -35.87 -7.51
CA ALA A 303 5.20 -36.76 -7.02
C ALA A 303 5.31 -36.80 -5.49
N ALA A 304 5.77 -37.92 -4.93
CA ALA A 304 5.88 -38.15 -3.48
C ALA A 304 6.76 -37.14 -2.73
N GLY A 305 7.80 -36.60 -3.38
CA GLY A 305 8.70 -35.60 -2.80
C GLY A 305 8.23 -34.15 -2.91
N SER A 306 7.01 -33.90 -3.40
CA SER A 306 6.48 -32.54 -3.51
C SER A 306 6.12 -31.97 -2.15
N SER A 307 6.51 -30.71 -1.92
CA SER A 307 5.87 -29.85 -0.91
C SER A 307 4.41 -29.58 -1.30
N GLU A 308 3.71 -28.83 -0.46
CA GLU A 308 2.44 -28.21 -0.87
C GLU A 308 2.58 -27.51 -2.22
N ARG A 309 1.57 -27.68 -3.09
CA ARG A 309 1.54 -27.06 -4.43
C ARG A 309 0.32 -26.17 -4.62
N HIS A 310 0.50 -25.14 -5.45
CA HIS A 310 -0.55 -24.22 -5.92
C HIS A 310 -0.63 -24.35 -7.44
N TYR A 311 -1.80 -24.69 -7.94
CA TYR A 311 -2.04 -24.94 -9.34
C TYR A 311 -3.10 -23.98 -9.88
N VAL A 312 -2.95 -23.60 -11.15
CA VAL A 312 -3.93 -22.81 -11.90
C VAL A 312 -4.33 -23.57 -13.15
N VAL A 313 -5.63 -23.80 -13.34
CA VAL A 313 -6.21 -24.25 -14.61
C VAL A 313 -6.71 -23.03 -15.37
N ALA A 314 -6.05 -22.71 -16.48
CA ALA A 314 -6.49 -21.65 -17.38
C ALA A 314 -7.10 -22.23 -18.66
N GLY A 315 -8.17 -21.61 -19.16
CA GLY A 315 -8.67 -21.88 -20.51
C GLY A 315 -7.87 -21.09 -21.53
N ALA A 316 -7.15 -21.75 -22.44
CA ALA A 316 -6.27 -21.07 -23.39
C ALA A 316 -7.01 -20.11 -24.36
N ALA A 317 -8.34 -20.19 -24.45
CA ALA A 317 -9.16 -19.29 -25.26
C ALA A 317 -9.55 -17.98 -24.53
N ASN A 318 -9.54 -17.96 -23.19
CA ASN A 318 -10.04 -16.86 -22.36
C ASN A 318 -9.00 -16.42 -21.32
N VAL A 319 -7.77 -16.18 -21.78
CA VAL A 319 -6.68 -15.69 -20.93
C VAL A 319 -6.72 -14.16 -20.90
N ALA A 320 -6.51 -13.55 -19.72
CA ALA A 320 -6.48 -12.11 -19.55
C ALA A 320 -5.40 -11.46 -20.43
N GLN A 321 -5.75 -10.37 -21.12
CA GLN A 321 -4.84 -9.61 -21.98
C GLN A 321 -4.53 -8.29 -21.29
N PRO A 322 -3.33 -8.12 -20.69
CA PRO A 322 -2.95 -6.89 -20.03
C PRO A 322 -2.72 -5.76 -21.04
N LYS A 323 -2.72 -4.53 -20.55
CA LYS A 323 -2.42 -3.36 -21.37
C LYS A 323 -0.93 -3.32 -21.69
N VAL A 324 -0.59 -3.22 -22.97
CA VAL A 324 0.80 -3.14 -23.45
C VAL A 324 1.09 -1.75 -24.00
N THR A 325 2.17 -1.13 -23.53
CA THR A 325 2.63 0.18 -24.00
C THR A 325 4.11 0.13 -24.35
N ALA A 326 4.49 0.63 -25.52
CA ALA A 326 5.91 0.72 -25.89
C ALA A 326 6.64 1.69 -24.95
N ARG A 327 7.80 1.29 -24.43
CA ARG A 327 8.65 2.15 -23.60
C ARG A 327 9.43 3.10 -24.49
N SER A 328 9.24 4.40 -24.26
CA SER A 328 10.12 5.42 -24.86
C SER A 328 11.36 5.60 -23.99
N ALA A 329 12.47 6.00 -24.61
CA ALA A 329 13.66 6.39 -23.85
C ALA A 329 13.29 7.56 -22.93
N VAL A 330 13.50 7.38 -21.63
CA VAL A 330 13.25 8.42 -20.63
C VAL A 330 14.43 9.39 -20.65
N THR A 331 14.13 10.68 -20.72
CA THR A 331 15.10 11.76 -20.48
C THR A 331 14.50 12.75 -19.50
N PHE A 332 15.26 13.04 -18.43
CA PHE A 332 14.85 14.00 -17.42
C PHE A 332 15.26 15.45 -17.76
N GLY A 333 15.97 15.66 -18.87
CA GLY A 333 16.68 16.91 -19.13
C GLY A 333 17.98 17.01 -18.33
N ASN A 334 18.54 18.22 -18.20
CA ASN A 334 19.78 18.43 -17.45
C ASN A 334 19.49 18.76 -15.97
N VAL A 335 19.12 17.74 -15.20
CA VAL A 335 18.77 17.86 -13.77
C VAL A 335 19.95 18.44 -12.95
N LYS A 336 21.19 18.05 -13.28
CA LYS A 336 22.41 18.56 -12.61
C LYS A 336 22.67 20.05 -12.83
N ALA A 337 22.14 20.65 -13.90
CA ALA A 337 22.22 22.10 -14.10
C ALA A 337 21.04 22.86 -13.49
N ALA A 338 19.89 22.20 -13.29
CA ALA A 338 18.67 22.84 -12.79
C ALA A 338 18.78 23.20 -11.30
N ASN A 339 18.31 24.39 -10.92
CA ASN A 339 18.23 24.85 -9.53
C ASN A 339 16.79 25.16 -9.07
N ALA A 340 15.82 25.04 -9.98
CA ALA A 340 14.38 25.07 -9.69
C ALA A 340 13.66 23.93 -10.44
N ILE A 341 13.50 22.79 -9.80
CA ILE A 341 12.94 21.57 -10.39
C ILE A 341 11.45 21.48 -10.02
N TYR A 342 10.60 21.22 -11.00
CA TYR A 342 9.16 21.00 -10.83
C TYR A 342 8.83 19.58 -11.24
N ILE A 343 8.29 18.78 -10.33
CA ILE A 343 7.98 17.36 -10.56
C ILE A 343 6.48 17.18 -10.55
N GLY A 344 5.87 16.75 -11.65
CA GLY A 344 4.43 16.55 -11.73
C GLY A 344 4.00 15.69 -12.90
N PRO A 345 2.72 15.31 -13.00
CA PRO A 345 2.21 14.57 -14.15
C PRO A 345 2.31 15.44 -15.41
N THR A 346 2.64 14.82 -16.55
CA THR A 346 2.82 15.51 -17.84
C THR A 346 1.69 16.50 -18.20
N GLN A 347 0.44 16.23 -17.83
CA GLN A 347 -0.69 17.14 -18.05
C GLN A 347 -0.50 18.54 -17.43
N PHE A 348 0.29 18.66 -16.36
CA PHE A 348 0.55 19.94 -15.69
C PHE A 348 1.71 20.74 -16.30
N ARG A 349 2.45 20.17 -17.26
CA ARG A 349 3.63 20.82 -17.85
C ARG A 349 3.30 22.18 -18.46
N SER A 350 2.20 22.28 -19.20
CA SER A 350 1.76 23.54 -19.82
C SER A 350 1.34 24.58 -18.77
N GLY A 351 0.62 24.15 -17.71
CA GLY A 351 0.13 25.02 -16.65
C GLY A 351 1.25 25.64 -15.79
N VAL A 352 2.38 24.95 -15.61
CA VAL A 352 3.54 25.48 -14.87
C VAL A 352 4.39 26.43 -15.72
N GLN A 353 4.29 26.36 -17.06
CA GLN A 353 5.19 27.09 -17.96
C GLN A 353 5.31 28.61 -17.68
N PRO A 354 4.25 29.37 -17.35
CA PRO A 354 4.38 30.78 -16.99
C PRO A 354 5.32 31.02 -15.78
N LEU A 355 5.29 30.14 -14.79
CA LEU A 355 6.18 30.21 -13.62
C LEU A 355 7.62 29.86 -14.00
N LEU A 356 7.85 28.87 -14.88
CA LEU A 356 9.19 28.57 -15.37
C LEU A 356 9.79 29.76 -16.13
N THR A 357 8.98 30.46 -16.93
CA THR A 357 9.42 31.69 -17.61
C THR A 357 9.82 32.77 -16.61
N LEU A 358 9.02 32.98 -15.56
CA LEU A 358 9.35 33.93 -14.49
C LEU A 358 10.66 33.54 -13.78
N ARG A 359 10.82 32.28 -13.39
CA ARG A 359 12.06 31.78 -12.75
C ARG A 359 13.29 31.99 -13.63
N THR A 360 13.17 31.76 -14.94
CA THR A 360 14.24 32.05 -15.90
C THR A 360 14.61 33.54 -15.89
N SER A 361 13.62 34.44 -15.87
CA SER A 361 13.86 35.89 -15.83
C SER A 361 14.52 36.37 -14.52
N GLN A 362 14.38 35.58 -13.45
CA GLN A 362 14.99 35.82 -12.15
C GLN A 362 16.39 35.19 -12.02
N GLY A 363 16.91 34.55 -13.08
CA GLY A 363 18.24 33.95 -13.11
C GLY A 363 18.31 32.48 -12.65
N TYR A 364 17.16 31.83 -12.41
CA TYR A 364 17.12 30.40 -12.17
C TYR A 364 17.24 29.60 -13.48
N THR A 365 17.62 28.33 -13.36
CA THR A 365 17.53 27.32 -14.42
C THR A 365 16.38 26.36 -14.06
N PRO A 366 15.15 26.66 -14.48
CA PRO A 366 13.99 25.86 -14.14
C PRO A 366 13.84 24.64 -15.04
N LEU A 367 13.35 23.53 -14.48
CA LEU A 367 13.16 22.27 -15.20
C LEU A 367 11.86 21.60 -14.75
N PHE A 368 11.00 21.21 -15.69
CA PHE A 368 9.86 20.35 -15.39
C PHE A 368 10.17 18.90 -15.74
N VAL A 369 10.03 18.02 -14.75
CA VAL A 369 10.23 16.58 -14.84
C VAL A 369 8.87 15.89 -14.70
N ASP A 370 8.59 14.97 -15.64
CA ASP A 370 7.38 14.15 -15.58
C ASP A 370 7.52 13.06 -14.50
N VAL A 371 6.60 13.02 -13.56
CA VAL A 371 6.67 12.08 -12.43
C VAL A 371 6.50 10.63 -12.87
N GLN A 372 5.73 10.35 -13.94
CA GLN A 372 5.60 8.98 -14.45
C GLN A 372 6.94 8.44 -14.96
N SER A 373 7.75 9.29 -15.58
CA SER A 373 9.10 8.96 -16.01
C SER A 373 10.02 8.60 -14.84
N ILE A 374 9.84 9.25 -13.68
CA ILE A 374 10.55 8.89 -12.44
C ILE A 374 10.12 7.51 -11.97
N TYR A 375 8.81 7.26 -11.86
CA TYR A 375 8.27 5.96 -11.47
C TYR A 375 8.77 4.84 -12.38
N ASP A 376 8.79 5.04 -13.70
CA ASP A 376 9.24 4.04 -14.68
C ASP A 376 10.73 3.68 -14.56
N VAL A 377 11.57 4.55 -13.99
CA VAL A 377 13.02 4.32 -13.83
C VAL A 377 13.38 3.90 -12.41
N TYR A 378 12.83 4.58 -11.41
CA TYR A 378 13.21 4.44 -9.99
C TYR A 378 12.18 3.64 -9.17
N GLY A 379 10.98 3.39 -9.69
CA GLY A 379 9.90 2.68 -9.00
C GLY A 379 9.37 1.45 -9.76
N ASP A 380 10.10 0.95 -10.75
CA ASP A 380 9.67 -0.15 -11.64
C ASP A 380 8.30 0.10 -12.32
N GLY A 381 7.93 1.38 -12.49
CA GLY A 381 6.68 1.83 -13.10
C GLY A 381 5.51 2.02 -12.14
N TYR A 382 5.72 1.78 -10.84
CA TYR A 382 4.75 2.00 -9.77
C TYR A 382 4.79 3.43 -9.22
N ILE A 383 3.62 3.96 -8.88
CA ILE A 383 3.51 5.17 -8.08
C ILE A 383 4.21 4.91 -6.74
N SER A 384 5.24 5.70 -6.43
CA SER A 384 6.12 5.47 -5.29
C SER A 384 6.76 6.77 -4.82
N ALA A 385 6.49 7.16 -3.56
CA ALA A 385 7.18 8.28 -2.94
C ALA A 385 8.71 8.05 -2.83
N PRO A 386 9.19 6.85 -2.42
CA PRO A 386 10.61 6.50 -2.47
C PRO A 386 11.25 6.70 -3.85
N ALA A 387 10.57 6.38 -4.94
CA ALA A 387 11.12 6.55 -6.30
C ALA A 387 11.43 8.03 -6.63
N ILE A 388 10.64 8.98 -6.10
CA ILE A 388 10.91 10.41 -6.25
C ILE A 388 12.16 10.80 -5.45
N ARG A 389 12.28 10.31 -4.22
CA ARG A 389 13.49 10.52 -3.40
C ARG A 389 14.73 9.95 -4.07
N ASP A 390 14.66 8.73 -4.60
CA ASP A 390 15.80 8.08 -5.25
C ASP A 390 16.20 8.79 -6.55
N PHE A 391 15.22 9.28 -7.32
CA PHE A 391 15.50 10.19 -8.44
C PHE A 391 16.24 11.44 -7.98
N LEU A 392 15.79 12.08 -6.90
CA LEU A 392 16.45 13.27 -6.37
C LEU A 392 17.87 12.96 -5.91
N ARG A 393 18.08 11.87 -5.15
CA ARG A 393 19.41 11.40 -4.71
C ARG A 393 20.36 11.15 -5.88
N ALA A 394 19.87 10.52 -6.95
CA ALA A 394 20.70 10.07 -8.06
C ALA A 394 20.98 11.18 -9.10
N GLU A 395 19.97 12.00 -9.41
CA GLU A 395 20.03 12.94 -10.54
C GLU A 395 20.37 14.36 -10.11
N THR A 396 20.18 14.70 -8.82
CA THR A 396 20.59 16.01 -8.30
C THR A 396 22.01 15.95 -7.75
N ASP A 397 22.77 17.02 -8.00
CA ASP A 397 24.10 17.23 -7.39
C ASP A 397 23.92 17.85 -5.98
N TRP A 398 23.13 17.19 -5.13
CA TRP A 398 22.69 17.70 -3.82
C TRP A 398 23.84 17.83 -2.80
N GLN A 399 24.86 16.99 -2.92
CA GLN A 399 26.04 17.03 -2.04
C GLN A 399 26.94 18.25 -2.31
N ASN A 400 26.69 19.00 -3.39
CA ASN A 400 27.49 20.16 -3.74
C ASN A 400 27.06 21.39 -2.93
N ALA A 401 27.83 21.71 -1.90
CA ALA A 401 27.59 22.85 -1.01
C ALA A 401 27.53 24.23 -1.70
N ASN A 402 27.98 24.35 -2.96
CA ASN A 402 27.86 25.58 -3.75
C ASN A 402 26.53 25.70 -4.48
N ARG A 403 25.64 24.70 -4.38
CA ARG A 403 24.35 24.69 -5.07
C ARG A 403 23.22 24.83 -4.07
N THR A 404 22.27 25.70 -4.43
CA THR A 404 20.96 25.74 -3.79
C THR A 404 19.95 25.13 -4.75
N ILE A 405 19.37 23.99 -4.38
CA ILE A 405 18.41 23.27 -5.20
C ILE A 405 17.04 23.42 -4.57
N SER A 406 16.06 23.88 -5.36
CA SER A 406 14.65 23.90 -4.98
C SER A 406 13.86 22.93 -5.84
N VAL A 407 13.03 22.12 -5.20
CA VAL A 407 12.11 21.17 -5.82
C VAL A 407 10.68 21.54 -5.43
N VAL A 408 9.77 21.55 -6.40
CA VAL A 408 8.34 21.69 -6.17
C VAL A 408 7.60 20.48 -6.73
N LEU A 409 6.93 19.74 -5.85
CA LEU A 409 6.01 18.68 -6.23
C LEU A 409 4.72 19.33 -6.73
N VAL A 410 4.41 19.18 -8.02
CA VAL A 410 3.22 19.72 -8.67
C VAL A 410 2.17 18.63 -8.76
N GLY A 411 1.41 18.46 -7.69
CA GLY A 411 0.39 17.43 -7.57
C GLY A 411 0.00 17.18 -6.12
N ASP A 412 -1.28 16.88 -5.93
CA ASP A 412 -1.79 16.46 -4.64
C ASP A 412 -1.56 14.96 -4.38
N GLY A 413 -1.66 14.59 -3.09
CA GLY A 413 -1.60 13.21 -2.60
C GLY A 413 -2.77 12.91 -1.65
N THR A 414 -3.02 11.63 -1.40
CA THR A 414 -3.98 11.15 -0.40
C THR A 414 -3.40 9.90 0.25
N TYR A 415 -3.66 9.65 1.54
CA TYR A 415 -3.35 8.36 2.17
C TYR A 415 -4.37 7.27 1.80
N ASP A 416 -5.51 7.67 1.21
CA ASP A 416 -6.62 6.82 0.77
C ASP A 416 -6.81 6.88 -0.75
N PRO A 417 -5.91 6.27 -1.56
CA PRO A 417 -6.01 6.31 -3.02
C PRO A 417 -7.15 5.44 -3.57
N TYR A 418 -7.64 4.48 -2.78
CA TYR A 418 -8.76 3.60 -3.13
C TYR A 418 -10.12 4.14 -2.69
N ASN A 419 -10.14 5.26 -1.97
CA ASN A 419 -11.34 5.88 -1.43
C ASN A 419 -12.14 4.96 -0.49
N TYR A 420 -11.44 4.19 0.34
CA TYR A 420 -12.03 3.30 1.34
C TYR A 420 -12.93 4.06 2.33
N GLU A 421 -12.58 5.31 2.68
CA GLU A 421 -13.39 6.14 3.57
C GLU A 421 -14.50 6.92 2.85
N ALA A 422 -14.63 6.77 1.53
CA ALA A 422 -15.57 7.52 0.70
C ALA A 422 -15.45 9.06 0.81
N LYS A 423 -14.26 9.57 1.14
CA LYS A 423 -13.95 11.01 1.30
C LYS A 423 -13.38 11.67 0.05
N VAL A 424 -12.91 10.88 -0.91
CA VAL A 424 -12.33 11.35 -2.17
C VAL A 424 -13.43 11.65 -3.17
N VAL A 425 -13.43 12.86 -3.72
CA VAL A 425 -14.32 13.25 -4.82
C VAL A 425 -13.85 12.62 -6.13
N SER A 426 -14.76 11.94 -6.83
CA SER A 426 -14.50 11.29 -8.12
C SER A 426 -13.88 12.24 -9.15
N GLY A 427 -12.98 11.70 -9.99
CA GLY A 427 -12.29 12.45 -11.06
C GLY A 427 -11.06 13.24 -10.61
N ARG A 428 -10.69 13.18 -9.33
CA ARG A 428 -9.45 13.79 -8.81
C ARG A 428 -8.26 12.87 -9.03
N ILE A 429 -7.13 13.46 -9.40
CA ILE A 429 -5.86 12.74 -9.54
C ILE A 429 -4.97 12.94 -8.31
N PHE A 430 -4.35 11.86 -7.84
CA PHE A 430 -3.35 11.86 -6.77
C PHE A 430 -2.04 11.30 -7.33
N ALA A 431 -1.42 12.07 -8.21
CA ALA A 431 -0.27 11.60 -9.00
C ALA A 431 1.01 11.46 -8.17
N ILE A 432 1.06 12.09 -6.98
CA ILE A 432 2.23 12.09 -6.10
C ILE A 432 1.74 11.70 -4.70
N PRO A 433 1.97 10.45 -4.26
CA PRO A 433 1.53 10.01 -2.94
C PRO A 433 2.26 10.83 -1.86
N PRO A 434 1.65 11.01 -0.68
CA PRO A 434 2.41 11.47 0.48
C PRO A 434 3.49 10.44 0.83
N TYR A 435 4.63 10.89 1.36
CA TYR A 435 5.61 9.98 1.93
C TYR A 435 5.11 9.55 3.32
N MET A 436 4.43 8.41 3.42
CA MET A 436 3.90 7.93 4.70
C MET A 436 5.03 7.29 5.53
N ALA A 437 5.24 7.77 6.75
CA ALA A 437 6.27 7.28 7.65
C ALA A 437 5.90 7.51 9.12
N ASP A 438 6.49 6.72 10.02
CA ASP A 438 6.27 6.77 11.47
C ASP A 438 7.08 7.91 12.12
N VAL A 439 6.72 9.15 11.76
CA VAL A 439 7.47 10.36 12.13
C VAL A 439 6.76 11.22 13.19
N ASP A 440 5.51 10.89 13.54
CA ASP A 440 4.77 11.66 14.55
C ASP A 440 4.79 10.97 15.93
N PRO A 441 5.15 11.68 17.01
CA PRO A 441 5.16 11.13 18.37
C PRO A 441 3.79 10.67 18.90
N TYR A 442 2.69 11.21 18.39
CA TYR A 442 1.35 11.01 18.92
C TYR A 442 0.46 10.14 18.03
N ILE A 443 0.55 10.32 16.71
CA ILE A 443 -0.28 9.60 15.74
C ILE A 443 0.52 8.58 14.93
N ASN A 444 1.83 8.47 15.15
CA ASN A 444 2.74 7.53 14.49
C ASN A 444 2.86 7.79 12.97
N GLU A 445 2.13 7.07 12.12
CA GLU A 445 2.25 7.25 10.67
C GLU A 445 1.54 8.51 10.18
N THR A 446 2.30 9.40 9.56
CA THR A 446 1.77 10.60 8.91
C THR A 446 2.58 10.93 7.65
N SER A 447 2.15 11.96 6.91
CA SER A 447 2.90 12.46 5.77
C SER A 447 4.20 13.14 6.21
N CYS A 448 5.33 12.59 5.79
CA CYS A 448 6.66 13.16 5.95
C CYS A 448 7.11 13.83 4.64
N GLU A 449 6.67 15.05 4.36
CA GLU A 449 7.11 15.73 3.11
C GLU A 449 8.64 15.92 3.09
N GLN A 450 9.25 16.16 4.24
CA GLN A 450 10.70 16.30 4.34
C GLN A 450 11.44 14.99 3.97
N CYS A 451 10.80 13.83 4.03
CA CYS A 451 11.38 12.54 3.59
C CYS A 451 11.67 12.48 2.09
N PHE A 452 11.03 13.30 1.25
CA PHE A 452 11.45 13.46 -0.14
C PHE A 452 12.79 14.18 -0.30
N ALA A 453 13.13 15.03 0.68
CA ALA A 453 14.23 15.99 0.60
C ALA A 453 15.40 15.66 1.54
N GLN A 454 15.24 14.70 2.45
CA GLN A 454 16.35 14.10 3.19
C GLN A 454 16.97 13.00 2.34
N LEU A 455 18.05 13.34 1.65
CA LEU A 455 18.72 12.55 0.62
C LEU A 455 19.93 11.78 1.15
N ASN A 456 20.48 12.21 2.30
CA ASN A 456 21.52 11.49 3.00
C ASN A 456 20.97 10.20 3.65
N GLY A 457 21.82 9.18 3.73
CA GLY A 457 21.45 7.86 4.23
C GLY A 457 20.49 7.10 3.30
N ASP A 458 20.29 5.82 3.59
CA ASP A 458 19.37 4.97 2.82
C ASP A 458 17.92 5.14 3.26
N ASP A 459 17.69 5.28 4.56
CA ASP A 459 16.39 5.56 5.15
C ASP A 459 16.22 7.07 5.37
N PRO A 460 15.19 7.72 4.78
CA PRO A 460 14.97 9.14 5.00
C PRO A 460 14.64 9.49 6.45
N VAL A 461 14.04 8.59 7.24
CA VAL A 461 13.61 8.88 8.62
C VAL A 461 14.79 8.91 9.56
N THR A 462 15.68 7.92 9.46
CA THR A 462 16.88 7.86 10.30
C THR A 462 18.04 8.69 9.73
N GLY A 463 18.13 8.84 8.41
CA GLY A 463 18.99 9.80 7.71
C GLY A 463 20.41 9.89 8.27
N ASP A 464 20.69 11.05 8.87
CA ASP A 464 21.99 11.43 9.46
C ASP A 464 22.32 10.73 10.79
N ASP A 465 21.34 10.08 11.43
CA ASP A 465 21.50 9.31 12.67
C ASP A 465 20.88 7.90 12.55
N PRO A 466 21.56 6.99 11.81
CA PRO A 466 21.09 5.61 11.60
C PRO A 466 21.13 4.74 12.85
N GLN A 467 21.68 5.23 13.96
CA GLN A 467 21.80 4.48 15.23
C GLN A 467 20.82 4.96 16.30
N ALA A 468 19.93 5.87 15.95
CA ALA A 468 18.95 6.38 16.88
C ALA A 468 18.02 5.29 17.43
N VAL A 469 17.84 5.32 18.75
CA VAL A 469 16.99 4.38 19.48
C VAL A 469 15.50 4.69 19.28
N ASP A 470 15.16 5.97 19.04
CA ASP A 470 13.80 6.41 18.70
C ASP A 470 13.85 7.36 17.48
N PRO A 471 13.56 6.87 16.28
CA PRO A 471 13.55 7.66 15.05
C PRO A 471 12.65 8.91 15.11
N LYS A 472 11.65 8.92 16.00
CA LYS A 472 10.73 10.07 16.18
C LYS A 472 11.35 11.24 16.91
N SER A 473 12.51 11.02 17.54
CA SER A 473 13.28 12.06 18.25
C SER A 473 14.48 12.54 17.44
N ASN A 474 14.67 12.02 16.22
CA ASN A 474 15.83 12.35 15.40
C ASN A 474 15.79 13.78 14.89
N PHE A 475 16.97 14.38 14.85
CA PHE A 475 17.16 15.59 14.07
C PHE A 475 17.04 15.25 12.58
N PHE A 476 16.02 15.80 11.95
CA PHE A 476 15.69 15.58 10.56
C PHE A 476 15.96 16.87 9.77
N ALA A 477 17.00 16.89 8.93
CA ALA A 477 17.29 18.01 8.04
C ALA A 477 16.95 17.65 6.60
N ALA A 478 16.45 18.61 5.82
CA ALA A 478 16.32 18.44 4.38
C ALA A 478 17.63 18.86 3.69
N ASP A 479 18.14 18.04 2.78
CA ASP A 479 19.34 18.35 1.96
C ASP A 479 19.04 19.35 0.83
N ILE A 480 17.77 19.43 0.43
CA ILE A 480 17.30 20.32 -0.63
C ILE A 480 16.00 21.03 -0.21
N TRP A 481 15.73 22.20 -0.79
CA TRP A 481 14.48 22.90 -0.53
C TRP A 481 13.32 22.18 -1.23
N LEU A 482 12.26 21.89 -0.49
CA LEU A 482 11.07 21.25 -1.03
C LEU A 482 9.83 22.10 -0.79
N GLY A 483 8.98 22.20 -1.81
CA GLY A 483 7.62 22.68 -1.69
C GLY A 483 6.65 21.77 -2.45
N ARG A 484 5.36 21.99 -2.26
CA ARG A 484 4.30 21.29 -3.00
C ARG A 484 3.22 22.27 -3.46
N PHE A 485 2.76 22.10 -4.69
CA PHE A 485 1.49 22.61 -5.16
C PHE A 485 0.45 21.49 -5.04
N PRO A 486 -0.42 21.50 -4.01
CA PRO A 486 -1.42 20.47 -3.80
C PRO A 486 -2.60 20.71 -4.76
N VAL A 487 -2.37 20.39 -6.03
CA VAL A 487 -3.32 20.63 -7.13
C VAL A 487 -3.73 19.30 -7.75
N ARG A 488 -5.01 19.17 -8.04
CA ARG A 488 -5.68 17.98 -8.59
C ARG A 488 -6.16 18.20 -10.00
N THR A 489 -6.25 19.46 -10.44
CA THR A 489 -6.76 19.86 -11.75
C THR A 489 -5.89 20.95 -12.37
N GLU A 490 -5.98 21.10 -13.70
CA GLU A 490 -5.30 22.18 -14.43
C GLU A 490 -5.80 23.56 -13.99
N THR A 491 -7.08 23.69 -13.60
CA THR A 491 -7.65 24.94 -13.09
C THR A 491 -7.05 25.35 -11.75
N GLU A 492 -6.92 24.41 -10.81
CA GLU A 492 -6.27 24.66 -9.51
C GLU A 492 -4.79 25.04 -9.69
N LEU A 493 -4.10 24.36 -10.62
CA LEU A 493 -2.73 24.70 -10.99
C LEU A 493 -2.62 26.10 -11.57
N ALA A 494 -3.47 26.45 -12.54
CA ALA A 494 -3.47 27.78 -13.14
C ALA A 494 -3.72 28.86 -12.08
N ALA A 495 -4.64 28.63 -11.14
CA ALA A 495 -4.89 29.55 -10.03
C ALA A 495 -3.66 29.70 -9.11
N MET A 496 -2.96 28.61 -8.80
CA MET A 496 -1.72 28.66 -8.00
C MET A 496 -0.62 29.44 -8.72
N VAL A 497 -0.34 29.09 -9.98
CA VAL A 497 0.70 29.72 -10.79
C VAL A 497 0.42 31.20 -11.01
N ASN A 498 -0.80 31.57 -11.36
CA ASN A 498 -1.17 32.97 -11.59
C ASN A 498 -1.01 33.83 -10.34
N LYS A 499 -1.33 33.30 -9.15
CA LYS A 499 -1.09 34.02 -7.88
C LYS A 499 0.40 34.29 -7.65
N ILE A 500 1.25 33.29 -7.84
CA ILE A 500 2.71 33.44 -7.65
C ILE A 500 3.28 34.44 -8.65
N VAL A 501 2.93 34.27 -9.93
CA VAL A 501 3.40 35.18 -11.00
C VAL A 501 2.92 36.59 -10.75
N ALA A 502 1.64 36.80 -10.40
CA ALA A 502 1.11 38.13 -10.11
C ALA A 502 1.80 38.77 -8.90
N TYR A 503 2.01 38.01 -7.82
CA TYR A 503 2.68 38.50 -6.62
C TYR A 503 4.12 38.96 -6.91
N GLU A 504 4.93 38.10 -7.53
CA GLU A 504 6.35 38.36 -7.74
C GLU A 504 6.65 39.30 -8.92
N SER A 505 5.74 39.44 -9.87
CA SER A 505 5.85 40.40 -10.99
C SER A 505 5.31 41.78 -10.65
N SER A 506 4.57 41.92 -9.53
CA SER A 506 4.03 43.20 -9.13
C SER A 506 5.13 44.16 -8.69
N ALA A 507 5.23 45.31 -9.35
CA ALA A 507 6.06 46.41 -8.87
C ALA A 507 5.43 46.95 -7.57
N SER A 508 5.85 46.43 -6.42
CA SER A 508 5.23 46.81 -5.15
C SER A 508 5.86 48.09 -4.61
N VAL A 509 5.00 49.11 -4.45
CA VAL A 509 5.29 50.27 -3.61
C VAL A 509 5.18 49.81 -2.14
N PRO A 510 6.13 50.16 -1.25
CA PRO A 510 6.16 49.67 0.15
C PRO A 510 4.89 49.92 0.98
N GLU A 511 4.02 50.85 0.60
CA GLU A 511 2.89 51.33 1.42
C GLU A 511 1.55 50.57 1.20
N GLY A 512 1.58 49.41 0.53
CA GLY A 512 0.40 48.61 0.21
C GLY A 512 0.02 47.53 1.23
N TRP A 513 -0.78 46.56 0.80
CA TRP A 513 -1.15 45.41 1.64
C TRP A 513 0.06 44.56 2.08
N HIS A 514 1.20 44.61 1.36
CA HIS A 514 2.45 43.95 1.75
C HIS A 514 3.02 44.44 3.10
N ALA A 515 2.68 45.66 3.53
CA ALA A 515 3.10 46.19 4.83
C ALA A 515 2.19 45.76 5.99
N LYS A 516 1.03 45.14 5.70
CA LYS A 516 0.03 44.77 6.72
C LYS A 516 0.20 43.31 7.14
N HIS A 517 0.49 43.11 8.42
CA HIS A 517 0.71 41.80 9.03
C HIS A 517 -0.36 41.55 10.09
N LEU A 518 -0.90 40.34 10.13
CA LEU A 518 -1.86 39.92 11.14
C LEU A 518 -1.19 38.90 12.07
N PHE A 519 -1.22 39.18 13.36
CA PHE A 519 -0.74 38.30 14.42
C PHE A 519 -1.92 37.70 15.16
N LEU A 520 -2.00 36.37 15.16
CA LEU A 520 -3.00 35.63 15.92
C LEU A 520 -2.28 34.77 16.95
N ALA A 521 -2.71 34.86 18.20
CA ALA A 521 -2.18 34.06 19.30
C ALA A 521 -3.35 33.44 20.07
N ASP A 522 -3.24 32.14 20.34
CA ASP A 522 -4.22 31.45 21.18
C ASP A 522 -3.93 31.72 22.66
N ASN A 523 -4.87 31.34 23.52
CA ASN A 523 -4.71 31.41 24.96
C ASN A 523 -3.64 30.40 25.44
N PHE A 524 -2.74 30.86 26.31
CA PHE A 524 -1.69 30.04 26.92
C PHE A 524 -2.08 29.44 28.29
N ILE A 525 -3.30 29.69 28.77
CA ILE A 525 -3.88 29.11 29.98
C ILE A 525 -4.64 27.83 29.62
N LYS A 526 -4.09 26.66 29.97
CA LYS A 526 -4.71 25.35 29.72
C LYS A 526 -5.93 25.08 30.59
N ASN A 527 -5.85 25.50 31.84
CA ASN A 527 -6.93 25.31 32.83
C ASN A 527 -6.78 26.32 33.97
N ILE A 528 -7.87 26.61 34.65
CA ILE A 528 -7.91 27.36 35.90
C ILE A 528 -8.47 26.43 36.97
N SER A 529 -7.69 26.20 38.03
CA SER A 529 -8.11 25.34 39.14
C SER A 529 -9.31 25.93 39.89
N SER A 530 -9.95 25.13 40.75
CA SER A 530 -10.99 25.62 41.66
C SER A 530 -10.50 26.67 42.67
N THR A 531 -9.18 26.82 42.85
CA THR A 531 -8.54 27.87 43.67
C THR A 531 -8.07 29.05 42.83
N ASN A 532 -8.48 29.13 41.56
CA ASN A 532 -8.15 30.19 40.62
C ASN A 532 -6.65 30.27 40.24
N GLU A 533 -5.96 29.13 40.27
CA GLU A 533 -4.57 29.01 39.80
C GLU A 533 -4.57 28.57 38.33
N ALA A 534 -3.91 29.35 37.47
CA ALA A 534 -3.77 29.06 36.06
C ALA A 534 -2.65 28.03 35.82
N THR A 535 -2.96 26.97 35.08
CA THR A 535 -1.95 26.09 34.50
C THR A 535 -1.56 26.63 33.13
N ILE A 536 -0.30 26.99 32.98
CA ILE A 536 0.25 27.59 31.76
C ILE A 536 0.71 26.50 30.79
N ASP A 537 0.55 26.76 29.49
CA ASP A 537 1.17 25.95 28.45
C ASP A 537 2.70 26.00 28.61
N PRO A 538 3.41 24.85 28.68
CA PRO A 538 4.86 24.82 28.74
C PRO A 538 5.55 25.51 27.56
N ALA A 539 4.86 25.73 26.44
CA ALA A 539 5.36 26.52 25.31
C ALA A 539 5.36 28.04 25.55
N GLY A 540 4.75 28.54 26.63
CA GLY A 540 4.81 29.94 27.05
C GLY A 540 3.65 30.82 26.57
N ASP A 541 3.79 32.13 26.78
CA ASP A 541 2.79 33.14 26.43
C ASP A 541 2.90 33.55 24.95
N PHE A 542 2.04 32.97 24.13
CA PHE A 542 2.02 33.18 22.68
C PHE A 542 1.73 34.64 22.29
N ALA A 543 0.93 35.36 23.09
CA ALA A 543 0.60 36.76 22.84
C ALA A 543 1.82 37.64 23.12
N ALA A 544 2.52 37.40 24.24
CA ALA A 544 3.75 38.09 24.56
C ALA A 544 4.84 37.88 23.48
N TYR A 545 5.03 36.65 22.99
CA TYR A 545 5.97 36.39 21.89
C TYR A 545 5.59 37.13 20.61
N SER A 546 4.30 37.19 20.29
CA SER A 546 3.82 37.95 19.13
C SER A 546 4.08 39.45 19.29
N ASP A 547 3.92 39.99 20.50
CA ASP A 547 4.21 41.40 20.80
C ASP A 547 5.70 41.73 20.71
N GLU A 548 6.59 40.83 21.17
CA GLU A 548 8.04 40.99 21.00
C GLU A 548 8.42 41.04 19.51
N LEU A 549 7.82 40.17 18.69
CA LEU A 549 8.00 40.19 17.24
C LEU A 549 7.51 41.50 16.61
N ILE A 550 6.32 41.98 16.98
CA ILE A 550 5.78 43.25 16.47
C ILE A 550 6.69 44.43 16.87
N ALA A 551 7.21 44.43 18.10
CA ALA A 551 8.13 45.46 18.56
C ALA A 551 9.47 45.47 17.79
N SER A 552 9.85 44.35 17.19
CA SER A 552 11.05 44.24 16.34
C SER A 552 10.85 44.79 14.92
N PHE A 553 9.62 45.09 14.50
CA PHE A 553 9.34 45.56 13.15
C PHE A 553 9.82 47.00 12.94
N GLY A 554 10.49 47.23 11.82
CA GLY A 554 10.97 48.56 11.41
C GLY A 554 9.84 49.50 10.97
N TYR A 555 10.20 50.75 10.70
CA TYR A 555 9.27 51.75 10.18
C TYR A 555 8.64 51.30 8.86
N GLY A 556 7.32 51.49 8.72
CA GLY A 556 6.55 51.16 7.52
C GLY A 556 5.85 49.81 7.54
N VAL A 557 5.93 49.04 8.64
CA VAL A 557 5.21 47.78 8.83
C VAL A 557 4.10 47.96 9.85
N TYR A 558 2.89 47.48 9.54
CA TYR A 558 1.70 47.60 10.40
C TYR A 558 1.25 46.23 10.89
N GLY A 559 1.23 46.03 12.21
CA GLY A 559 0.73 44.80 12.85
C GLY A 559 -0.69 44.96 13.40
N GLN A 560 -1.61 44.09 12.98
CA GLN A 560 -2.92 43.90 13.60
C GLN A 560 -2.86 42.68 14.53
N ARG A 561 -3.49 42.76 15.71
CA ARG A 561 -3.48 41.71 16.73
C ARG A 561 -4.86 41.11 16.92
N VAL A 562 -4.94 39.79 17.03
CA VAL A 562 -6.16 39.04 17.40
C VAL A 562 -5.73 37.93 18.37
N TYR A 563 -5.83 38.20 19.67
CA TYR A 563 -5.45 37.26 20.73
C TYR A 563 -6.70 36.81 21.49
N TYR A 564 -6.69 35.57 21.97
CA TYR A 564 -7.83 34.90 22.61
C TYR A 564 -7.71 34.82 24.13
#